data_AF-A0A2A2KNG0-F1
#
_entry.id   AF-A0A2A2KNG0-F1
#
_cell.length_a   1.000
_cell.length_b   1.000
_cell.length_c   1.000
_cell.angle_alpha   90.00
_cell.angle_beta   90.00
_cell.angle_gamma   90.00
#
_symmetry.space_group_name_H-M   'P 1'
#
loop_
_entity.id
_entity.type
_entity.pdbx_description
1 polymer ?
#
loop_
_entity_poly.entity_id
_entity_poly.type
_entity_poly.pdbx_seq_one_letter_code
_entity_poly.pdbx_strand_id
1 'polypeptide(L)'
;MKLNEVREEMAEAARRRQEAVNRYEQLQERMKALTNERKGIKNRRMSLEAQTAALKKMGNASADEGKRLKEEIDNEEERIEELQKRLEDHEQKYQNCLNEESKARDEMTGKERQIAPLRANCRFASERERNQHLNNEINQLQKLKDDIEKELQMLNENLRDMQRKEKNEEELLKKLADEIEEMRGNKRMEKLTKELADERRKLDEIGKKLNDAFFKETNLQKECEALDAQHDETMSRLSKGSAKAAVSGMAGIQKIIEEIRDSENRSAEEQNALDGYYGSLMDLCEVEDVYVDAVETIAKNKLFSHIVKDHTVVQFLLREFDARELPGQPTFIPLNHLTQQQPKRIPPSVNPDQAHPQVLSLLDVIQFDSKFDTAFQSIFGAVALVKQHDVRIEFMF
;
A
#
# COMPACT_ATOMS: atom_id res chain seq x y z
N MET A 1 50.99 37.87 11.83
CA MET A 1 50.58 36.47 12.07
C MET A 1 49.08 36.34 12.22
N LYS A 2 48.43 36.99 13.20
CA LYS A 2 46.97 36.89 13.45
C LYS A 2 46.03 37.24 12.27
N LEU A 3 46.46 38.09 11.33
CA LEU A 3 45.62 38.47 10.17
C LEU A 3 45.57 37.38 9.07
N ASN A 4 46.55 36.46 9.04
CA ASN A 4 46.56 35.35 8.08
C ASN A 4 45.71 34.18 8.58
N GLU A 5 45.71 33.90 9.89
CA GLU A 5 44.87 32.86 10.50
C GLU A 5 43.37 33.22 10.39
N VAL A 6 43.00 34.48 10.67
CA VAL A 6 41.62 34.95 10.47
C VAL A 6 41.20 34.92 9.00
N ARG A 7 42.15 35.11 8.07
CA ARG A 7 41.90 34.94 6.62
C ARG A 7 41.73 33.48 6.23
N GLU A 8 42.45 32.56 6.86
CA GLU A 8 42.31 31.11 6.66
C GLU A 8 40.98 30.59 7.21
N GLU A 9 40.57 30.99 8.42
CA GLU A 9 39.29 30.60 8.99
C GLU A 9 38.10 31.20 8.23
N MET A 10 38.20 32.46 7.78
CA MET A 10 37.21 33.05 6.87
C MET A 10 37.17 32.33 5.52
N ALA A 11 38.31 31.86 5.01
CA ALA A 11 38.36 31.08 3.78
C ALA A 11 37.77 29.68 3.97
N GLU A 12 37.97 29.04 5.13
CA GLU A 12 37.36 27.74 5.48
C GLU A 12 35.87 27.84 5.74
N ALA A 13 35.41 28.88 6.44
CA ALA A 13 33.99 29.17 6.64
C ALA A 13 33.30 29.52 5.31
N ALA A 14 33.97 30.28 4.43
CA ALA A 14 33.49 30.52 3.08
C ALA A 14 33.45 29.23 2.26
N ARG A 15 34.42 28.32 2.43
CA ARG A 15 34.43 26.98 1.81
C ARG A 15 33.27 26.11 2.28
N ARG A 16 33.05 26.02 3.61
CA ARG A 16 31.93 25.27 4.20
C ARG A 16 30.58 25.84 3.79
N ARG A 17 30.46 27.17 3.70
CA ARG A 17 29.25 27.83 3.20
C ARG A 17 29.04 27.53 1.72
N GLN A 18 30.08 27.57 0.90
CA GLN A 18 30.00 27.21 -0.52
C GLN A 18 29.65 25.73 -0.72
N GLU A 19 30.21 24.82 0.10
CA GLU A 19 29.87 23.41 0.09
C GLU A 19 28.42 23.15 0.52
N ALA A 20 27.91 23.89 1.51
CA ALA A 20 26.51 23.82 1.93
C ALA A 20 25.56 24.35 0.84
N VAL A 21 25.92 25.44 0.16
CA VAL A 21 25.17 25.97 -0.99
C VAL A 21 25.16 24.98 -2.15
N ASN A 22 26.32 24.41 -2.49
CA ASN A 22 26.42 23.40 -3.54
C ASN A 22 25.61 22.14 -3.20
N ARG A 23 25.59 21.70 -1.93
CA ARG A 23 24.74 20.58 -1.46
C ARG A 23 23.25 20.91 -1.55
N TYR A 24 22.86 22.14 -1.22
CA TYR A 24 21.48 22.60 -1.34
C TYR A 24 21.03 22.66 -2.81
N GLU A 25 21.87 23.15 -3.72
CA GLU A 25 21.61 23.16 -5.16
C GLU A 25 21.50 21.74 -5.74
N GLN A 26 22.40 20.82 -5.33
CA GLN A 26 22.31 19.41 -5.70
C GLN A 26 21.02 18.75 -5.18
N LEU A 27 20.59 19.06 -3.95
CA LEU A 27 19.33 18.56 -3.39
C LEU A 27 18.11 19.14 -4.12
N GLN A 28 18.16 20.41 -4.53
CA GLN A 28 17.14 21.07 -5.35
C GLN A 28 17.02 20.43 -6.75
N GLU A 29 18.14 20.15 -7.41
CA GLU A 29 18.15 19.43 -8.70
C GLU A 29 17.63 18.01 -8.55
N ARG A 30 18.00 17.30 -7.47
CA ARG A 30 17.51 15.95 -7.18
C ARG A 30 16.01 15.93 -6.88
N MET A 31 15.49 16.92 -6.17
CA MET A 31 14.05 17.15 -5.97
C MET A 31 13.32 17.39 -7.30
N LYS A 32 13.89 18.21 -8.20
CA LYS A 32 13.34 18.46 -9.55
C LYS A 32 13.37 17.19 -10.42
N ALA A 33 14.43 16.40 -10.34
CA ALA A 33 14.54 15.12 -11.05
C ALA A 33 13.47 14.13 -10.55
N LEU A 34 13.35 13.96 -9.23
CA LEU A 34 12.35 13.07 -8.62
C LEU A 34 10.91 13.51 -8.90
N THR A 35 10.63 14.82 -8.93
CA THR A 35 9.30 15.32 -9.30
C THR A 35 8.97 15.09 -10.78
N ASN A 36 9.97 15.17 -11.67
CA ASN A 36 9.81 14.82 -13.08
C ASN A 36 9.64 13.31 -13.30
N GLU A 37 10.40 12.47 -12.60
CA GLU A 37 10.21 11.01 -12.61
C GLU A 37 8.82 10.63 -12.10
N ARG A 38 8.37 11.26 -11.01
CA ARG A 38 7.01 11.05 -10.47
C ARG A 38 5.92 11.46 -11.46
N LYS A 39 6.10 12.54 -12.23
CA LYS A 39 5.20 12.91 -13.34
C LYS A 39 5.23 11.87 -14.47
N GLY A 40 6.41 11.37 -14.83
CA GLY A 40 6.58 10.31 -15.82
C GLY A 40 5.87 9.01 -15.44
N ILE A 41 6.04 8.57 -14.18
CA ILE A 41 5.37 7.39 -13.62
C ILE A 41 3.85 7.59 -13.61
N LYS A 42 3.36 8.77 -13.21
CA LYS A 42 1.91 9.09 -13.22
C LYS A 42 1.32 9.01 -14.62
N ASN A 43 2.03 9.55 -15.63
CA ASN A 43 1.57 9.49 -17.03
C ASN A 43 1.57 8.05 -17.57
N ARG A 44 2.57 7.25 -17.20
CA ARG A 44 2.64 5.84 -17.60
C ARG A 44 1.55 5.00 -16.92
N ARG A 45 1.23 5.31 -15.65
CA ARG A 45 0.09 4.72 -14.94
C ARG A 45 -1.24 5.05 -15.60
N MET A 46 -1.48 6.31 -15.96
CA MET A 46 -2.71 6.72 -16.68
C MET A 46 -2.82 6.03 -18.06
N SER A 47 -1.70 5.87 -18.77
CA SER A 47 -1.70 5.15 -20.05
C SER A 47 -2.03 3.66 -19.89
N LEU A 48 -1.48 3.00 -18.87
CA LEU A 48 -1.80 1.61 -18.53
C LEU A 48 -3.24 1.44 -18.02
N GLU A 49 -3.75 2.39 -17.24
CA GLU A 49 -5.17 2.44 -16.81
C GLU A 49 -6.11 2.59 -18.02
N ALA A 50 -5.75 3.43 -19.00
CA ALA A 50 -6.51 3.56 -20.25
C ALA A 50 -6.48 2.27 -21.09
N GLN A 51 -5.32 1.61 -21.21
CA GLN A 51 -5.20 0.33 -21.93
C GLN A 51 -5.97 -0.80 -21.25
N THR A 52 -5.93 -0.89 -19.92
CA THR A 52 -6.70 -1.89 -19.16
C THR A 52 -8.21 -1.63 -19.22
N ALA A 53 -8.64 -0.37 -19.24
CA ALA A 53 -10.03 0.00 -19.47
C ALA A 53 -10.50 -0.36 -20.90
N ALA A 54 -9.65 -0.15 -21.91
CA ALA A 54 -9.94 -0.55 -23.28
C ALA A 54 -10.04 -2.09 -23.43
N LEU A 55 -9.11 -2.84 -22.83
CA LEU A 55 -9.17 -4.30 -22.81
C LEU A 55 -10.39 -4.84 -22.04
N LYS A 56 -10.80 -4.19 -20.94
CA LYS A 56 -12.06 -4.53 -20.25
C LYS A 56 -13.29 -4.26 -21.11
N LYS A 57 -13.31 -3.16 -21.87
CA LYS A 57 -14.39 -2.88 -22.84
C LYS A 57 -14.43 -3.91 -23.96
N MET A 58 -13.28 -4.33 -24.49
CA MET A 58 -13.20 -5.41 -25.48
C MET A 58 -13.63 -6.76 -24.90
N GLY A 59 -13.27 -7.07 -23.66
CA GLY A 59 -13.71 -8.27 -22.96
C GLY A 59 -15.22 -8.30 -22.71
N ASN A 60 -15.82 -7.16 -22.35
CA ASN A 60 -17.26 -7.04 -22.21
C ASN A 60 -17.99 -7.12 -23.56
N ALA A 61 -17.45 -6.50 -24.61
CA ALA A 61 -17.99 -6.63 -25.97
C ALA A 61 -17.97 -8.09 -26.45
N SER A 62 -16.90 -8.83 -26.17
CA SER A 62 -16.79 -10.26 -26.47
C SER A 62 -17.75 -11.12 -25.61
N ALA A 63 -18.04 -10.70 -24.38
CA ALA A 63 -19.05 -11.35 -23.53
C ALA A 63 -20.48 -11.09 -24.02
N ASP A 64 -20.76 -9.88 -24.54
CA ASP A 64 -22.05 -9.55 -25.16
C ASP A 64 -22.23 -10.26 -26.50
N GLU A 65 -21.16 -10.42 -27.27
CA GLU A 65 -21.15 -11.24 -28.50
C GLU A 65 -21.35 -12.73 -28.18
N GLY A 66 -20.76 -13.22 -27.09
CA GLY A 66 -21.01 -14.56 -26.58
C GLY A 66 -22.44 -14.80 -26.07
N LYS A 67 -23.12 -13.76 -25.59
CA LYS A 67 -24.56 -13.85 -25.26
C LYS A 67 -25.42 -13.88 -26.51
N ARG A 68 -25.12 -13.05 -27.51
CA ARG A 68 -25.83 -13.07 -28.80
C ARG A 68 -25.68 -14.40 -29.51
N LEU A 69 -24.47 -14.98 -29.53
CA LEU A 69 -24.23 -16.29 -30.11
C LEU A 69 -24.97 -17.40 -29.36
N LYS A 70 -25.15 -17.28 -28.03
CA LYS A 70 -25.99 -18.21 -27.27
C LYS A 70 -27.47 -18.06 -27.59
N GLU A 71 -27.96 -16.82 -27.67
CA GLU A 71 -29.34 -16.54 -28.11
C GLU A 71 -29.60 -17.03 -29.54
N GLU A 72 -28.62 -16.94 -30.44
CA GLU A 72 -28.70 -17.52 -31.79
C GLU A 72 -28.72 -19.05 -31.77
N ILE A 73 -27.92 -19.69 -30.90
CA ILE A 73 -27.94 -21.15 -30.72
C ILE A 73 -29.30 -21.60 -30.17
N ASP A 74 -29.82 -20.96 -29.13
CA ASP A 74 -31.11 -21.31 -28.53
C ASP A 74 -32.26 -21.18 -29.55
N ASN A 75 -32.25 -20.13 -30.38
CA ASN A 75 -33.24 -19.95 -31.46
C ASN A 75 -33.14 -21.02 -32.56
N GLU A 76 -31.92 -21.43 -32.94
CA GLU A 76 -31.74 -22.51 -33.92
C GLU A 76 -32.10 -23.88 -33.33
N GLU A 77 -31.89 -24.11 -32.03
CA GLU A 77 -32.37 -25.31 -31.33
C GLU A 77 -33.90 -25.38 -31.31
N GLU A 78 -34.60 -24.28 -30.99
CA GLU A 78 -36.07 -24.21 -31.09
C GLU A 78 -36.56 -24.48 -32.53
N ARG A 79 -35.84 -23.96 -33.53
CA ARG A 79 -36.17 -24.18 -34.94
C ARG A 79 -35.94 -25.62 -35.37
N ILE A 80 -34.91 -26.29 -34.85
CA ILE A 80 -34.67 -27.72 -35.05
C ILE A 80 -35.79 -28.53 -34.41
N GLU A 81 -36.24 -28.20 -33.19
CA GLU A 81 -37.37 -28.87 -32.55
C GLU A 81 -38.68 -28.70 -33.36
N GLU A 82 -38.95 -27.50 -33.88
CA GLU A 82 -40.10 -27.28 -34.77
C GLU A 82 -40.00 -28.10 -36.06
N LEU A 83 -38.81 -28.17 -36.66
CA LEU A 83 -38.58 -28.97 -37.86
C LEU A 83 -38.72 -30.47 -37.58
N GLN A 84 -38.25 -30.96 -36.43
CA GLN A 84 -38.43 -32.34 -36.00
C GLN A 84 -39.91 -32.68 -35.80
N LYS A 85 -40.69 -31.82 -35.11
CA LYS A 85 -42.15 -32.00 -35.00
C LYS A 85 -42.85 -32.00 -36.34
N ARG A 86 -42.46 -31.11 -37.26
CA ARG A 86 -43.00 -31.11 -38.62
C ARG A 86 -42.64 -32.38 -39.37
N LEU A 87 -41.44 -32.92 -39.15
CA LEU A 87 -40.99 -34.16 -39.78
C LEU A 87 -41.77 -35.37 -39.23
N GLU A 88 -42.00 -35.43 -37.91
CA GLU A 88 -42.89 -36.42 -37.28
C GLU A 88 -44.34 -36.31 -37.80
N ASP A 89 -44.88 -35.10 -37.91
CA ASP A 89 -46.21 -34.85 -38.51
C ASP A 89 -46.27 -35.33 -39.97
N HIS A 90 -45.20 -35.10 -40.73
CA HIS A 90 -45.09 -35.53 -42.12
C HIS A 90 -44.91 -37.05 -42.24
N GLU A 91 -44.16 -37.69 -41.35
CA GLU A 91 -44.05 -39.15 -41.25
C GLU A 91 -45.38 -39.78 -40.88
N GLN A 92 -46.12 -39.19 -39.93
CA GLN A 92 -47.43 -39.69 -39.55
C GLN A 92 -48.45 -39.50 -40.68
N LYS A 93 -48.41 -38.38 -41.40
CA LYS A 93 -49.20 -38.18 -42.63
C LYS A 93 -48.81 -39.17 -43.72
N TYR A 94 -47.52 -39.44 -43.90
CA TYR A 94 -47.03 -40.42 -44.86
C TYR A 94 -47.52 -41.83 -44.51
N GLN A 95 -47.41 -42.25 -43.24
CA GLN A 95 -47.95 -43.53 -42.76
C GLN A 95 -49.46 -43.63 -42.92
N ASN A 96 -50.19 -42.53 -42.68
CA ASN A 96 -51.64 -42.48 -42.92
C ASN A 96 -51.96 -42.60 -44.41
N CYS A 97 -51.25 -41.89 -45.29
CA CYS A 97 -51.39 -42.04 -46.74
C CYS A 97 -51.02 -43.45 -47.21
N LEU A 98 -50.02 -44.08 -46.62
CA LEU A 98 -49.59 -45.44 -46.96
C LEU A 98 -50.63 -46.48 -46.51
N ASN A 99 -51.27 -46.25 -45.36
CA ASN A 99 -52.41 -47.04 -44.88
C ASN A 99 -53.66 -46.81 -45.74
N GLU A 100 -53.93 -45.58 -46.17
CA GLU A 100 -55.01 -45.25 -47.11
C GLU A 100 -54.75 -45.85 -48.50
N GLU A 101 -53.50 -45.82 -48.98
CA GLU A 101 -53.09 -46.47 -50.22
C GLU A 101 -53.25 -47.99 -50.11
N SER A 102 -52.85 -48.60 -48.98
CA SER A 102 -53.06 -50.03 -48.73
C SER A 102 -54.55 -50.38 -48.72
N LYS A 103 -55.39 -49.57 -48.06
CA LYS A 103 -56.85 -49.76 -48.06
C LYS A 103 -57.45 -49.58 -49.46
N ALA A 104 -57.02 -48.57 -50.20
CA ALA A 104 -57.44 -48.34 -51.57
C ALA A 104 -56.97 -49.47 -52.51
N ARG A 105 -55.78 -50.04 -52.26
CA ARG A 105 -55.25 -51.22 -52.97
C ARG A 105 -56.02 -52.49 -52.62
N ASP A 106 -56.42 -52.66 -51.36
CA ASP A 106 -57.27 -53.77 -50.91
C ASP A 106 -58.70 -53.65 -51.46
N GLU A 107 -59.25 -52.44 -51.52
CA GLU A 107 -60.51 -52.14 -52.18
C GLU A 107 -60.43 -52.31 -53.70
N MET A 108 -59.31 -51.92 -54.32
CA MET A 108 -59.06 -52.15 -55.75
C MET A 108 -58.92 -53.64 -56.05
N THR A 109 -58.18 -54.41 -55.26
CA THR A 109 -58.10 -55.87 -55.44
C THR A 109 -59.43 -56.56 -55.13
N GLY A 110 -60.22 -56.03 -54.18
CA GLY A 110 -61.60 -56.45 -53.93
C GLY A 110 -62.54 -56.16 -55.10
N LYS A 111 -62.46 -54.96 -55.68
CA LYS A 111 -63.19 -54.56 -56.90
C LYS A 111 -62.69 -55.30 -58.13
N GLU A 112 -61.41 -55.61 -58.26
CA GLU A 112 -60.84 -56.45 -59.31
C GLU A 112 -61.32 -57.90 -59.22
N ARG A 113 -61.49 -58.44 -58.01
CA ARG A 113 -62.16 -59.73 -57.78
C ARG A 113 -63.65 -59.70 -58.14
N GLN A 114 -64.33 -58.56 -57.98
CA GLN A 114 -65.72 -58.35 -58.45
C GLN A 114 -65.80 -58.07 -59.96
N ILE A 115 -64.76 -57.48 -60.54
CA ILE A 115 -64.63 -57.22 -61.98
C ILE A 115 -64.17 -58.48 -62.72
N ALA A 116 -63.50 -59.45 -62.08
CA ALA A 116 -63.09 -60.71 -62.69
C ALA A 116 -64.26 -61.50 -63.35
N PRO A 117 -65.45 -61.64 -62.71
CA PRO A 117 -66.63 -62.20 -63.38
C PRO A 117 -67.31 -61.25 -64.38
N LEU A 118 -67.06 -59.93 -64.34
CA LEU A 118 -67.57 -58.94 -65.32
C LEU A 118 -66.67 -58.81 -66.56
N ARG A 119 -65.36 -59.03 -66.43
CA ARG A 119 -64.37 -59.19 -67.54
C ARG A 119 -64.54 -60.51 -68.28
N ALA A 120 -65.30 -61.47 -67.74
CA ALA A 120 -65.76 -62.65 -68.48
C ALA A 120 -66.71 -62.30 -69.64
N ASN A 121 -67.16 -61.05 -69.75
CA ASN A 121 -67.92 -60.53 -70.89
C ASN A 121 -67.15 -59.47 -71.70
N CYS A 122 -65.89 -59.76 -72.05
CA CYS A 122 -65.30 -59.14 -73.24
C CYS A 122 -65.72 -59.94 -74.48
N ARG A 123 -66.92 -59.66 -75.01
CA ARG A 123 -67.31 -60.13 -76.34
C ARG A 123 -66.55 -59.30 -77.37
N PHE A 124 -65.33 -59.73 -77.71
CA PHE A 124 -64.66 -59.26 -78.92
C PHE A 124 -65.35 -59.93 -80.12
N ALA A 125 -65.69 -59.16 -81.15
CA ALA A 125 -66.36 -59.68 -82.34
C ALA A 125 -65.43 -60.57 -83.19
N SER A 126 -64.10 -60.50 -82.97
CA SER A 126 -63.09 -61.37 -83.60
C SER A 126 -61.81 -61.46 -82.76
N GLU A 127 -61.10 -62.58 -82.89
CA GLU A 127 -59.79 -62.83 -82.29
C GLU A 127 -58.72 -61.78 -82.66
N ARG A 128 -58.85 -61.15 -83.84
CA ARG A 128 -57.95 -60.09 -84.29
C ARG A 128 -58.04 -58.81 -83.44
N GLU A 129 -59.24 -58.36 -83.10
CA GLU A 129 -59.42 -57.14 -82.29
C GLU A 129 -58.90 -57.33 -80.86
N ARG A 130 -59.13 -58.52 -80.29
CA ARG A 130 -58.56 -58.89 -78.98
C ARG A 130 -57.03 -58.84 -79.00
N ASN A 131 -56.42 -59.49 -79.98
CA ASN A 131 -54.96 -59.54 -80.07
C ASN A 131 -54.36 -58.15 -80.34
N GLN A 132 -55.06 -57.28 -81.09
CA GLN A 132 -54.60 -55.91 -81.33
C GLN A 132 -54.70 -55.04 -80.07
N HIS A 133 -55.76 -55.19 -79.27
CA HIS A 133 -55.90 -54.50 -77.99
C HIS A 133 -54.83 -54.97 -76.98
N LEU A 134 -54.65 -56.29 -76.84
CA LEU A 134 -53.62 -56.86 -75.96
C LEU A 134 -52.21 -56.45 -76.40
N ASN A 135 -51.90 -56.43 -77.70
CA ASN A 135 -50.60 -55.97 -78.18
C ASN A 135 -50.38 -54.48 -77.90
N ASN A 136 -51.42 -53.65 -78.00
CA ASN A 136 -51.30 -52.22 -77.65
C ASN A 136 -51.07 -52.03 -76.15
N GLU A 137 -51.73 -52.81 -75.30
CA GLU A 137 -51.57 -52.76 -73.85
C GLU A 137 -50.18 -53.28 -73.42
N ILE A 138 -49.71 -54.37 -74.04
CA ILE A 138 -48.34 -54.88 -73.86
C ILE A 138 -47.31 -53.82 -74.27
N ASN A 139 -47.52 -53.14 -75.41
CA ASN A 139 -46.61 -52.09 -75.87
C ASN A 139 -46.63 -50.86 -74.95
N GLN A 140 -47.78 -50.51 -74.37
CA GLN A 140 -47.88 -49.42 -73.39
C GLN A 140 -47.18 -49.78 -72.07
N LEU A 141 -47.36 -51.01 -71.59
CA LEU A 141 -46.68 -51.51 -70.40
C LEU A 141 -45.17 -51.66 -70.61
N GLN A 142 -44.73 -52.03 -71.81
CA GLN A 142 -43.30 -52.05 -72.17
C GLN A 142 -42.69 -50.66 -72.17
N LYS A 143 -43.37 -49.65 -72.74
CA LYS A 143 -42.91 -48.26 -72.68
C LYS A 143 -42.82 -47.76 -71.24
N LEU A 144 -43.82 -48.04 -70.41
CA LEU A 144 -43.81 -47.67 -69.01
C LEU A 144 -42.65 -48.35 -68.26
N LYS A 145 -42.39 -49.63 -68.55
CA LYS A 145 -41.26 -50.36 -67.98
C LYS A 145 -39.93 -49.73 -68.39
N ASP A 146 -39.75 -49.40 -69.67
CA ASP A 146 -38.52 -48.77 -70.18
C ASP A 146 -38.30 -47.37 -69.57
N ASP A 147 -39.37 -46.61 -69.36
CA ASP A 147 -39.29 -45.29 -68.72
C ASP A 147 -38.96 -45.40 -67.23
N ILE A 148 -39.56 -46.35 -66.51
CA ILE A 148 -39.20 -46.66 -65.11
C ILE A 148 -37.75 -47.15 -65.03
N GLU A 149 -37.28 -47.99 -65.95
CA GLU A 149 -35.89 -48.46 -65.96
C GLU A 149 -34.90 -47.30 -66.17
N LYS A 150 -35.21 -46.32 -67.01
CA LYS A 150 -34.41 -45.10 -67.16
C LYS A 150 -34.41 -44.23 -65.91
N GLU A 151 -35.58 -44.03 -65.29
CA GLU A 151 -35.68 -43.28 -64.03
C GLU A 151 -34.86 -43.95 -62.91
N LEU A 152 -34.91 -45.29 -62.84
CA LEU A 152 -34.13 -46.08 -61.88
C LEU A 152 -32.62 -45.97 -62.14
N GLN A 153 -32.19 -45.92 -63.41
CA GLN A 153 -30.80 -45.66 -63.76
C GLN A 153 -30.35 -44.25 -63.33
N MET A 154 -31.12 -43.20 -63.64
CA MET A 154 -30.80 -41.84 -63.21
C MET A 154 -30.77 -41.71 -61.69
N LEU A 155 -31.71 -42.35 -60.98
CA LEU A 155 -31.75 -42.31 -59.52
C LEU A 155 -30.54 -43.03 -58.90
N ASN A 156 -30.10 -44.14 -59.48
CA ASN A 156 -28.90 -44.86 -59.04
C ASN A 156 -27.61 -44.04 -59.28
N GLU A 157 -27.53 -43.30 -60.39
CA GLU A 157 -26.40 -42.39 -60.64
C GLU A 157 -26.38 -41.25 -59.62
N ASN A 158 -27.53 -40.62 -59.35
CA ASN A 158 -27.66 -39.59 -58.32
C ASN A 158 -27.31 -40.12 -56.93
N LEU A 159 -27.70 -41.35 -56.60
CA LEU A 159 -27.35 -42.00 -55.33
C LEU A 159 -25.83 -42.19 -55.19
N ARG A 160 -25.15 -42.61 -56.27
CA ARG A 160 -23.68 -42.74 -56.27
C ARG A 160 -22.98 -41.40 -56.10
N ASP A 161 -23.50 -40.35 -56.72
CA ASP A 161 -22.94 -39.00 -56.59
C ASP A 161 -23.15 -38.42 -55.20
N MET A 162 -24.33 -38.65 -54.58
CA MET A 162 -24.57 -38.28 -53.19
C MET A 162 -23.66 -39.04 -52.22
N GLN A 163 -23.47 -40.35 -52.41
CA GLN A 163 -22.53 -41.14 -51.59
C GLN A 163 -21.08 -40.66 -51.71
N ARG A 164 -20.67 -40.15 -52.88
CA ARG A 164 -19.35 -39.54 -53.07
C ARG A 164 -19.22 -38.22 -52.32
N LYS A 165 -20.26 -37.38 -52.34
CA LYS A 165 -20.28 -36.11 -51.59
C LYS A 165 -20.24 -36.35 -50.08
N GLU A 166 -21.03 -37.30 -49.58
CA GLU A 166 -21.06 -37.69 -48.17
C GLU A 166 -19.68 -38.14 -47.69
N LYS A 167 -18.99 -39.01 -48.45
CA LYS A 167 -17.60 -39.41 -48.13
C LYS A 167 -16.62 -38.23 -48.09
N ASN A 168 -16.73 -37.30 -49.04
CA ASN A 168 -15.87 -36.13 -49.08
C ASN A 168 -16.13 -35.20 -47.87
N GLU A 169 -17.40 -35.03 -47.47
CA GLU A 169 -17.78 -34.25 -46.29
C GLU A 169 -17.30 -34.93 -45.00
N GLU A 170 -17.41 -36.26 -44.87
CA GLU A 170 -16.85 -37.01 -43.74
C GLU A 170 -15.33 -36.85 -43.61
N GLU A 171 -14.60 -36.87 -44.73
CA GLU A 171 -13.15 -36.62 -44.73
C GLU A 171 -12.81 -35.18 -44.34
N LEU A 172 -13.62 -34.21 -44.75
CA LEU A 172 -13.44 -32.80 -44.38
C LEU A 172 -13.71 -32.58 -42.89
N LEU A 173 -14.76 -33.20 -42.36
CA LEU A 173 -15.10 -33.17 -40.94
C LEU A 173 -13.99 -33.78 -40.08
N LYS A 174 -13.39 -34.89 -40.51
CA LYS A 174 -12.23 -35.47 -39.82
C LYS A 174 -11.04 -34.53 -39.79
N LYS A 175 -10.70 -33.89 -40.92
CA LYS A 175 -9.60 -32.92 -40.97
C LYS A 175 -9.85 -31.70 -40.07
N LEU A 176 -11.08 -31.18 -40.05
CA LEU A 176 -11.45 -30.10 -39.14
C LEU A 176 -11.38 -30.55 -37.67
N ALA A 177 -11.81 -31.77 -37.36
CA ALA A 177 -11.73 -32.31 -36.01
C ALA A 177 -10.27 -32.44 -35.55
N ASP A 178 -9.38 -32.95 -36.41
CA ASP A 178 -7.94 -33.04 -36.14
C ASP A 178 -7.30 -31.66 -35.96
N GLU A 179 -7.67 -30.67 -36.77
CA GLU A 179 -7.19 -29.28 -36.65
C GLU A 179 -7.70 -28.62 -35.35
N ILE A 180 -8.95 -28.88 -34.96
CA ILE A 180 -9.51 -28.43 -33.68
C ILE A 180 -8.81 -29.12 -32.51
N GLU A 181 -8.51 -30.42 -32.60
CA GLU A 181 -7.76 -31.15 -31.57
C GLU A 181 -6.31 -30.67 -31.48
N GLU A 182 -5.65 -30.32 -32.58
CA GLU A 182 -4.31 -29.74 -32.56
C GLU A 182 -4.32 -28.33 -31.94
N MET A 183 -5.33 -27.53 -32.26
CA MET A 183 -5.54 -26.19 -31.68
C MET A 183 -5.86 -26.26 -30.17
N ARG A 184 -6.67 -27.22 -29.73
CA ARG A 184 -6.93 -27.52 -28.29
C ARG A 184 -5.72 -28.16 -27.61
N GLY A 185 -5.00 -29.00 -28.36
CA GLY A 185 -3.78 -29.70 -27.98
C GLY A 185 -2.55 -28.81 -27.85
N ASN A 186 -2.68 -27.50 -28.11
CA ASN A 186 -1.76 -26.49 -27.65
C ASN A 186 -1.69 -26.48 -26.11
N LYS A 187 -1.00 -27.47 -25.54
CA LYS A 187 -0.49 -27.51 -24.17
C LYS A 187 0.25 -26.21 -23.83
N ARG A 188 0.73 -25.50 -24.86
CA ARG A 188 1.29 -24.16 -24.77
C ARG A 188 0.26 -23.14 -24.28
N MET A 189 -0.96 -23.12 -24.81
CA MET A 189 -2.04 -22.23 -24.35
C MET A 189 -2.48 -22.56 -22.92
N GLU A 190 -2.62 -23.84 -22.56
CA GLU A 190 -2.91 -24.20 -21.16
C GLU A 190 -1.78 -23.80 -20.20
N LYS A 191 -0.52 -23.99 -20.61
CA LYS A 191 0.65 -23.54 -19.82
C LYS A 191 0.67 -22.02 -19.66
N LEU A 192 0.51 -21.28 -20.75
CA LEU A 192 0.41 -19.81 -20.73
C LEU A 192 -0.76 -19.33 -19.87
N THR A 193 -1.90 -20.02 -19.89
CA THR A 193 -3.07 -19.66 -19.07
C THR A 193 -2.78 -19.90 -17.59
N LYS A 194 -2.10 -20.99 -17.24
CA LYS A 194 -1.65 -21.26 -15.86
C LYS A 194 -0.60 -20.24 -15.40
N GLU A 195 0.40 -19.96 -16.22
CA GLU A 195 1.44 -18.95 -15.94
C GLU A 195 0.82 -17.56 -15.71
N LEU A 196 -0.16 -17.17 -16.52
CA LEU A 196 -0.87 -15.89 -16.38
C LEU A 196 -1.70 -15.86 -15.09
N ALA A 197 -2.33 -16.97 -14.70
CA ALA A 197 -3.04 -17.08 -13.43
C ALA A 197 -2.10 -16.97 -12.22
N ASP A 198 -0.92 -17.59 -12.29
CA ASP A 198 0.10 -17.52 -11.23
C ASP A 198 0.70 -16.11 -11.12
N GLU A 199 1.00 -15.45 -12.25
CA GLU A 199 1.47 -14.06 -12.22
C GLU A 199 0.41 -13.08 -11.69
N ARG A 200 -0.87 -13.31 -11.99
CA ARG A 200 -1.96 -12.53 -11.37
C ARG A 200 -1.99 -12.69 -9.86
N ARG A 201 -1.82 -13.91 -9.33
CA ARG A 201 -1.75 -14.15 -7.88
C ARG A 201 -0.58 -13.42 -7.23
N LYS A 202 0.61 -13.46 -7.85
CA LYS A 202 1.77 -12.70 -7.37
C LYS A 202 1.51 -11.20 -7.36
N LEU A 203 0.85 -10.67 -8.40
CA LEU A 203 0.52 -9.26 -8.49
C LEU A 203 -0.46 -8.84 -7.37
N ASP A 204 -1.46 -9.67 -7.09
CA ASP A 204 -2.41 -9.44 -5.98
C ASP A 204 -1.71 -9.50 -4.61
N GLU A 205 -0.78 -10.43 -4.40
CA GLU A 205 0.02 -10.50 -3.17
C GLU A 205 0.92 -9.28 -2.98
N ILE A 206 1.57 -8.80 -4.05
CA ILE A 206 2.37 -7.58 -4.02
C ILE A 206 1.46 -6.37 -3.75
N GLY A 207 0.27 -6.34 -4.34
CA GLY A 207 -0.73 -5.30 -4.08
C GLY A 207 -1.14 -5.24 -2.61
N LYS A 208 -1.36 -6.39 -1.97
CA LYS A 208 -1.62 -6.47 -0.51
C LYS A 208 -0.44 -5.94 0.31
N LYS A 209 0.78 -6.41 0.01
CA LYS A 209 2.00 -5.94 0.70
C LYS A 209 2.22 -4.44 0.56
N LEU A 210 1.93 -3.88 -0.62
CA LEU A 210 2.03 -2.44 -0.88
C LEU A 210 1.02 -1.66 -0.04
N ASN A 211 -0.23 -2.11 0.02
CA ASN A 211 -1.25 -1.48 0.86
C ASN A 211 -0.88 -1.55 2.34
N ASP A 212 -0.41 -2.71 2.82
CA ASP A 212 0.02 -2.87 4.22
C ASP A 212 1.20 -1.93 4.55
N ALA A 213 2.15 -1.77 3.62
CA ALA A 213 3.25 -0.83 3.77
C ALA A 213 2.76 0.62 3.79
N PHE A 214 1.80 0.98 2.93
CA PHE A 214 1.20 2.32 2.90
C PHE A 214 0.44 2.64 4.19
N PHE A 215 -0.29 1.68 4.76
CA PHE A 215 -0.95 1.85 6.06
C PHE A 215 0.07 2.07 7.18
N LYS A 216 1.17 1.31 7.18
CA LYS A 216 2.25 1.50 8.15
C LYS A 216 2.93 2.85 8.01
N GLU A 217 3.23 3.28 6.77
CA GLU A 217 3.81 4.59 6.48
C GLU A 217 2.89 5.71 6.97
N THR A 218 1.59 5.63 6.68
CA THR A 218 0.61 6.63 7.12
C THR A 218 0.49 6.70 8.64
N ASN A 219 0.56 5.56 9.33
CA ASN A 219 0.52 5.52 10.79
C ASN A 219 1.80 6.10 11.41
N LEU A 220 2.96 5.73 10.89
CA LEU A 220 4.24 6.29 11.32
C LEU A 220 4.31 7.80 11.08
N GLN A 221 3.77 8.28 9.95
CA GLN A 221 3.72 9.71 9.68
C GLN A 221 2.87 10.45 10.72
N LYS A 222 1.70 9.91 11.10
CA LYS A 222 0.88 10.48 12.18
C LYS A 222 1.59 10.45 13.53
N GLU A 223 2.35 9.41 13.81
CA GLU A 223 3.13 9.29 15.04
C GLU A 223 4.26 10.34 15.09
N CYS A 224 4.97 10.54 13.98
CA CYS A 224 5.96 11.62 13.84
C CYS A 224 5.33 12.99 14.04
N GLU A 225 4.19 13.26 13.39
CA GLU A 225 3.46 14.54 13.54
C GLU A 225 3.03 14.79 15.00
N ALA A 226 2.63 13.73 15.72
CA ALA A 226 2.28 13.82 17.14
C ALA A 226 3.50 14.09 18.03
N LEU A 227 4.64 13.44 17.75
CA LEU A 227 5.90 13.66 18.49
C LEU A 227 6.46 15.07 18.24
N ASP A 228 6.40 15.57 17.01
CA ASP A 228 6.80 16.94 16.67
C ASP A 228 5.94 17.96 17.41
N ALA A 229 4.62 17.74 17.48
CA ALA A 229 3.72 18.60 18.25
C ALA A 229 4.05 18.60 19.76
N GLN A 230 4.38 17.44 20.35
CA GLN A 230 4.82 17.35 21.74
C GLN A 230 6.18 18.03 21.97
N HIS A 231 7.12 17.88 21.03
CA HIS A 231 8.40 18.57 21.07
C HIS A 231 8.21 20.09 21.04
N ASP A 232 7.36 20.60 20.15
CA ASP A 232 7.08 22.03 20.06
C ASP A 232 6.37 22.56 21.31
N GLU A 233 5.46 21.79 21.89
CA GLU A 233 4.79 22.15 23.15
C GLU A 233 5.80 22.22 24.32
N THR A 234 6.63 21.20 24.49
CA THR A 234 7.65 21.17 25.54
C THR A 234 8.68 22.28 25.36
N MET A 235 9.11 22.53 24.12
CA MET A 235 10.03 23.63 23.79
C MET A 235 9.40 25.01 24.03
N SER A 236 8.10 25.17 23.78
CA SER A 236 7.35 26.38 24.11
C SER A 236 7.20 26.59 25.62
N ARG A 237 6.98 25.51 26.40
CA ARG A 237 6.96 25.56 27.87
C ARG A 237 8.33 25.95 28.43
N LEU A 238 9.41 25.36 27.92
CA LEU A 238 10.78 25.74 28.25
C LEU A 238 11.07 27.21 27.87
N SER A 239 10.55 27.68 26.73
CA SER A 239 10.76 29.06 26.27
C SER A 239 10.01 30.13 27.06
N LYS A 240 8.92 29.78 27.77
CA LYS A 240 8.17 30.71 28.62
C LYS A 240 8.81 30.87 30.02
N GLY A 241 9.73 29.99 30.40
CA GLY A 241 10.55 30.15 31.59
C GLY A 241 11.85 30.90 31.28
N SER A 242 12.26 31.81 32.16
CA SER A 242 13.62 32.41 32.16
C SER A 242 14.76 31.38 32.13
N ALA A 243 14.45 30.10 32.35
CA ALA A 243 15.33 28.95 32.26
C ALA A 243 15.96 28.76 30.88
N LYS A 244 15.31 29.12 29.75
CA LYS A 244 15.89 28.85 28.41
C LYS A 244 17.24 29.54 28.19
N ALA A 245 17.38 30.82 28.59
CA ALA A 245 18.64 31.53 28.46
C ALA A 245 19.73 30.94 29.37
N ALA A 246 19.37 30.53 30.58
CA ALA A 246 20.29 29.91 31.54
C ALA A 246 20.71 28.49 31.11
N VAL A 247 19.78 27.68 30.60
CA VAL A 247 20.02 26.32 30.09
C VAL A 247 20.86 26.35 28.82
N SER A 248 20.55 27.24 27.86
CA SER A 248 21.38 27.42 26.67
C SER A 248 22.78 27.95 27.02
N GLY A 249 22.88 28.87 27.99
CA GLY A 249 24.16 29.33 28.52
C GLY A 249 24.97 28.21 29.15
N MET A 250 24.32 27.35 29.94
CA MET A 250 24.94 26.19 30.59
C MET A 250 25.47 25.17 29.58
N ALA A 251 24.65 24.81 28.59
CA ALA A 251 25.06 23.90 27.53
C ALA A 251 26.23 24.46 26.71
N GLY A 252 26.26 25.78 26.46
CA GLY A 252 27.36 26.42 25.75
C GLY A 252 28.69 26.36 26.52
N ILE A 253 28.67 26.57 27.84
CA ILE A 253 29.88 26.45 28.68
C ILE A 253 30.33 25.00 28.81
N GLN A 254 29.40 24.05 28.98
CA GLN A 254 29.74 22.61 28.98
C GLN A 254 30.44 22.21 27.69
N LYS A 255 29.92 22.66 26.53
CA LYS A 255 30.56 22.44 25.23
C LYS A 255 31.96 23.03 25.13
N ILE A 256 32.18 24.25 25.66
CA ILE A 256 33.52 24.86 25.72
C ILE A 256 34.47 24.01 26.56
N ILE A 257 34.04 23.55 27.74
CA ILE A 257 34.86 22.71 28.62
C ILE A 257 35.16 21.35 28.00
N GLU A 258 34.19 20.73 27.31
CA GLU A 258 34.39 19.48 26.58
C GLU A 258 35.40 19.66 25.42
N GLU A 259 35.26 20.72 24.63
CA GLU A 259 36.21 21.01 23.55
C GLU A 259 37.63 21.29 24.07
N ILE A 260 37.77 21.98 25.21
CA ILE A 260 39.08 22.20 25.85
C ILE A 260 39.62 20.87 26.43
N ARG A 261 38.75 19.99 26.92
CA ARG A 261 39.14 18.66 27.41
C ARG A 261 39.66 17.78 26.27
N ASP A 262 39.02 17.83 25.10
CA ASP A 262 39.36 17.01 23.94
C ASP A 262 40.57 17.54 23.16
N SER A 263 41.02 18.78 23.41
CA SER A 263 42.20 19.33 22.76
C SER A 263 43.50 18.75 23.35
N GLU A 264 44.42 18.32 22.47
CA GLU A 264 45.72 17.73 22.85
C GLU A 264 46.78 18.79 23.22
N ASN A 265 46.63 20.03 22.74
CA ASN A 265 47.54 21.15 23.02
C ASN A 265 46.81 22.27 23.76
N ARG A 266 46.81 22.20 25.10
CA ARG A 266 46.15 23.18 25.96
C ARG A 266 47.10 24.31 26.34
N SER A 267 46.63 25.54 26.21
CA SER A 267 47.27 26.71 26.79
C SER A 267 47.19 26.69 28.32
N ALA A 268 48.05 27.49 28.97
CA ALA A 268 48.03 27.62 30.42
C ALA A 268 46.69 28.16 30.96
N GLU A 269 46.01 29.02 30.19
CA GLU A 269 44.70 29.56 30.55
C GLU A 269 43.60 28.49 30.45
N GLU A 270 43.62 27.66 29.40
CA GLU A 270 42.71 26.53 29.20
C GLU A 270 42.86 25.45 30.27
N GLN A 271 44.11 25.14 30.64
CA GLN A 271 44.38 24.20 31.73
C GLN A 271 43.87 24.74 33.07
N ASN A 272 44.07 26.04 33.34
CA ASN A 272 43.53 26.68 34.55
C ASN A 272 41.99 26.71 34.54
N ALA A 273 41.35 26.87 33.37
CA ALA A 273 39.90 26.82 33.25
C ALA A 273 39.34 25.41 33.50
N LEU A 274 39.99 24.36 32.99
CA LEU A 274 39.65 22.96 33.27
C LEU A 274 39.80 22.61 34.75
N ASP A 275 40.95 22.94 35.35
CA ASP A 275 41.23 22.63 36.76
C ASP A 275 40.35 23.45 37.71
N GLY A 276 39.91 24.63 37.24
CA GLY A 276 39.10 25.56 37.99
C GLY A 276 37.59 25.45 37.75
N TYR A 277 37.13 24.59 36.85
CA TYR A 277 35.72 24.35 36.57
C TYR A 277 35.24 23.09 37.27
N TYR A 278 34.20 23.20 38.11
CA TYR A 278 33.74 22.08 38.93
C TYR A 278 32.44 21.44 38.45
N GLY A 279 31.68 22.11 37.58
CA GLY A 279 30.37 21.64 37.13
C GLY A 279 29.26 22.66 37.37
N SER A 280 28.04 22.34 36.95
CA SER A 280 26.86 23.13 37.33
C SER A 280 26.41 22.80 38.75
N LEU A 281 25.64 23.69 39.38
CA LEU A 281 25.05 23.42 40.70
C LEU A 281 24.18 22.16 40.69
N MET A 282 23.46 21.91 39.58
CA MET A 282 22.62 20.72 39.37
C MET A 282 23.45 19.42 39.31
N ASP A 283 24.63 19.46 38.69
CA ASP A 283 25.51 18.29 38.59
C ASP A 283 26.20 17.94 39.93
N LEU A 284 26.27 18.91 40.85
CA LEU A 284 27.02 18.83 42.10
C LEU A 284 26.15 18.57 43.32
N CYS A 285 24.85 18.32 43.13
CA CYS A 285 23.92 18.02 44.22
C CYS A 285 23.08 16.77 43.96
N GLU A 286 22.84 16.00 45.01
CA GLU A 286 21.87 14.91 45.03
C GLU A 286 20.79 15.20 46.08
N VAL A 287 19.53 15.00 45.71
CA VAL A 287 18.36 15.33 46.54
C VAL A 287 17.35 14.20 46.39
N GLU A 288 16.74 13.79 47.50
CA GLU A 288 15.65 12.81 47.48
C GLU A 288 14.39 13.40 46.82
N ASP A 289 13.67 12.60 46.01
CA ASP A 289 12.54 13.03 45.18
C ASP A 289 11.50 13.89 45.92
N VAL A 290 11.28 13.61 47.21
CA VAL A 290 10.32 14.33 48.08
C VAL A 290 10.66 15.83 48.21
N TYR A 291 11.91 16.22 47.99
CA TYR A 291 12.40 17.59 48.19
C TYR A 291 12.82 18.30 46.90
N VAL A 292 12.73 17.62 45.73
CA VAL A 292 13.15 18.17 44.44
C VAL A 292 12.41 19.47 44.10
N ASP A 293 11.09 19.50 44.26
CA ASP A 293 10.26 20.68 43.99
C ASP A 293 10.68 21.89 44.84
N ALA A 294 11.03 21.66 46.11
CA ALA A 294 11.46 22.71 47.02
C ALA A 294 12.84 23.26 46.61
N VAL A 295 13.77 22.40 46.23
CA VAL A 295 15.09 22.79 45.73
C VAL A 295 14.97 23.57 44.41
N GLU A 296 14.16 23.09 43.48
CA GLU A 296 13.91 23.76 42.19
C GLU A 296 13.28 25.13 42.38
N THR A 297 12.26 25.24 43.24
CA THR A 297 11.56 26.50 43.51
C THR A 297 12.47 27.56 44.11
N ILE A 298 13.43 27.15 44.95
CA ILE A 298 14.35 28.03 45.66
C ILE A 298 15.54 28.44 44.78
N ALA A 299 16.16 27.48 44.11
CA ALA A 299 17.33 27.76 43.29
C ALA A 299 16.95 28.41 41.95
N LYS A 300 15.81 28.05 41.35
CA LYS A 300 15.36 28.54 40.03
C LYS A 300 16.49 28.47 39.01
N ASN A 301 16.76 29.57 38.29
CA ASN A 301 17.85 29.66 37.31
C ASN A 301 19.25 29.43 37.91
N LYS A 302 19.43 29.53 39.24
CA LYS A 302 20.73 29.29 39.87
C LYS A 302 21.16 27.82 39.81
N LEU A 303 20.22 26.88 39.60
CA LEU A 303 20.54 25.47 39.33
C LEU A 303 21.50 25.29 38.15
N PHE A 304 21.34 26.14 37.13
CA PHE A 304 22.14 26.08 35.91
C PHE A 304 23.45 26.89 36.01
N SER A 305 23.78 27.43 37.20
CA SER A 305 25.00 28.22 37.37
C SER A 305 26.22 27.32 37.55
N HIS A 306 27.33 27.69 36.93
CA HIS A 306 28.58 26.95 37.01
C HIS A 306 29.39 27.33 38.25
N ILE A 307 29.78 26.34 39.04
CA ILE A 307 30.70 26.54 40.16
C ILE A 307 32.13 26.52 39.63
N VAL A 308 32.87 27.60 39.92
CA VAL A 308 34.25 27.76 39.48
C VAL A 308 35.15 28.22 40.62
N LYS A 309 36.46 27.99 40.48
CA LYS A 309 37.47 28.32 41.48
C LYS A 309 37.52 29.81 41.80
N ASP A 310 37.66 30.67 40.79
CA ASP A 310 37.86 32.10 40.95
C ASP A 310 37.36 32.91 39.74
N HIS A 311 37.46 34.24 39.84
CA HIS A 311 37.00 35.15 38.79
C HIS A 311 37.85 35.09 37.51
N THR A 312 39.09 34.60 37.57
CA THR A 312 39.94 34.47 36.37
C THR A 312 39.38 33.42 35.42
N VAL A 313 38.88 32.31 35.98
CA VAL A 313 38.18 31.25 35.23
C VAL A 313 36.88 31.78 34.63
N VAL A 314 36.11 32.59 35.37
CA VAL A 314 34.88 33.22 34.87
C VAL A 314 35.16 34.10 33.65
N GLN A 315 36.15 34.99 33.72
CA GLN A 315 36.49 35.89 32.62
C GLN A 315 36.94 35.13 31.38
N PHE A 316 37.75 34.07 31.56
CA PHE A 316 38.17 33.22 30.47
C PHE A 316 36.97 32.56 29.77
N LEU A 317 36.09 31.91 30.55
CA LEU A 317 34.93 31.21 30.01
C LEU A 317 33.91 32.15 29.34
N LEU A 318 33.70 33.35 29.89
CA LEU A 318 32.85 34.37 29.25
C LEU A 318 33.46 34.85 27.92
N ARG A 319 34.77 35.10 27.89
CA ARG A 319 35.46 35.50 26.67
C ARG A 319 35.33 34.44 25.58
N GLU A 320 35.51 33.17 25.92
CA GLU A 320 35.33 32.04 24.99
C GLU A 320 33.88 31.89 24.54
N PHE A 321 32.92 32.10 25.45
CA PHE A 321 31.50 32.05 25.15
C PHE A 321 31.08 33.12 24.15
N ASP A 322 31.51 34.37 24.38
CA ASP A 322 31.23 35.50 23.49
C ASP A 322 31.96 35.36 22.15
N ALA A 323 33.21 34.89 22.15
CA ALA A 323 33.99 34.67 20.93
C ALA A 323 33.35 33.64 19.99
N ARG A 324 32.61 32.67 20.54
CA ARG A 324 31.93 31.60 19.80
C ARG A 324 30.48 31.94 19.46
N GLU A 325 30.01 33.15 19.79
CA GLU A 325 28.64 33.62 19.58
C GLU A 325 27.57 32.63 20.08
N LEU A 326 27.81 31.99 21.23
CA LEU A 326 26.93 30.95 21.73
C LEU A 326 25.62 31.55 22.28
N PRO A 327 24.47 30.89 22.05
CA PRO A 327 23.18 31.40 22.50
C PRO A 327 23.01 31.17 24.02
N GLY A 328 22.54 32.20 24.72
CA GLY A 328 22.17 32.10 26.14
C GLY A 328 22.86 33.13 27.03
N GLN A 329 22.68 32.98 28.34
CA GLN A 329 23.33 33.80 29.36
C GLN A 329 23.92 32.88 30.43
N PRO A 330 25.22 32.56 30.36
CA PRO A 330 25.85 31.71 31.35
C PRO A 330 25.96 32.45 32.69
N THR A 331 25.70 31.74 33.79
CA THR A 331 25.79 32.27 35.15
C THR A 331 26.87 31.50 35.91
N PHE A 332 27.66 32.19 36.74
CA PHE A 332 28.81 31.60 37.43
C PHE A 332 28.79 31.89 38.93
N ILE A 333 29.35 30.96 39.71
CA ILE A 333 29.52 31.05 41.16
C ILE A 333 31.02 30.83 41.48
N PRO A 334 31.81 31.92 41.61
CA PRO A 334 33.22 31.82 41.96
C PRO A 334 33.40 31.57 43.47
N LEU A 335 34.00 30.44 43.84
CA LEU A 335 34.20 30.04 45.24
C LEU A 335 35.05 31.04 46.03
N ASN A 336 36.10 31.59 45.44
CA ASN A 336 37.01 32.56 46.08
C ASN A 336 36.29 33.83 46.60
N HIS A 337 35.19 34.22 45.96
CA HIS A 337 34.45 35.43 46.31
C HIS A 337 33.42 35.22 47.43
N LEU A 338 33.02 33.97 47.70
CA LEU A 338 32.01 33.65 48.71
C LEU A 338 32.59 33.51 50.12
N THR A 339 33.90 33.25 50.23
CA THR A 339 34.64 33.15 51.51
C THR A 339 34.68 34.43 52.35
N GLN A 340 34.25 35.58 51.79
CA GLN A 340 34.21 36.87 52.48
C GLN A 340 32.83 37.25 53.03
N GLN A 341 31.78 36.49 52.69
CA GLN A 341 30.42 36.69 53.21
C GLN A 341 30.24 35.77 54.43
N GLN A 342 29.88 36.31 55.60
CA GLN A 342 29.53 35.47 56.74
C GLN A 342 28.36 34.55 56.33
N PRO A 343 28.50 33.22 56.49
CA PRO A 343 27.48 32.30 56.03
C PRO A 343 26.19 32.53 56.83
N LYS A 344 25.12 32.87 56.13
CA LYS A 344 23.76 32.91 56.68
C LYS A 344 23.29 31.47 56.84
N ARG A 345 23.81 30.76 57.85
CA ARG A 345 23.24 29.48 58.28
C ARG A 345 22.18 29.79 59.32
N ILE A 346 20.99 29.21 59.16
CA ILE A 346 20.00 29.20 60.23
C ILE A 346 20.67 28.54 61.45
N PRO A 347 20.69 29.18 62.63
CA PRO A 347 21.35 28.61 63.81
C PRO A 347 20.82 27.21 64.11
N PRO A 348 21.68 26.26 64.52
CA PRO A 348 21.24 24.95 65.02
C PRO A 348 20.31 25.05 66.24
N SER A 349 20.21 26.24 66.85
CA SER A 349 19.30 26.55 67.95
C SER A 349 17.87 26.80 67.46
N VAL A 350 17.31 25.82 66.75
CA VAL A 350 15.96 25.35 67.03
C VAL A 350 16.16 23.87 67.30
N ASN A 351 16.48 23.56 68.56
CA ASN A 351 16.56 22.19 69.03
C ASN A 351 15.29 21.44 68.55
N PRO A 352 15.40 20.23 67.99
CA PRO A 352 14.24 19.37 67.71
C PRO A 352 13.32 19.20 68.93
N ASP A 353 13.85 19.40 70.14
CA ASP A 353 13.12 19.25 71.40
C ASP A 353 12.66 20.56 72.06
N GLN A 354 13.14 21.73 71.63
CA GLN A 354 12.80 23.00 72.30
C GLN A 354 12.76 24.16 71.30
N ALA A 355 11.78 24.16 70.40
CA ALA A 355 10.91 25.31 70.10
C ALA A 355 9.99 25.07 68.88
N HIS A 356 10.32 24.19 67.92
CA HIS A 356 9.38 23.71 66.90
C HIS A 356 9.92 22.42 66.22
N PRO A 357 9.36 21.22 66.46
CA PRO A 357 9.86 19.93 65.92
C PRO A 357 9.64 19.72 64.41
N GLN A 358 9.46 20.80 63.62
CA GLN A 358 8.91 20.72 62.25
C GLN A 358 9.65 21.57 61.22
N VAL A 359 10.83 22.11 61.58
CA VAL A 359 11.63 22.98 60.72
C VAL A 359 12.96 22.31 60.43
N LEU A 360 13.19 21.93 59.17
CA LEU A 360 14.45 21.33 58.69
C LEU A 360 15.16 22.36 57.80
N SER A 361 16.48 22.49 57.89
CA SER A 361 17.19 23.32 56.90
C SER A 361 17.18 22.61 55.55
N LEU A 362 16.90 23.35 54.47
CA LEU A 362 16.96 22.77 53.13
C LEU A 362 18.38 22.33 52.77
N LEU A 363 19.39 23.03 53.29
CA LEU A 363 20.80 22.71 53.10
C LEU A 363 21.18 21.34 53.70
N ASP A 364 20.57 20.94 54.81
CA ASP A 364 20.88 19.66 55.48
C ASP A 364 20.28 18.44 54.75
N VAL A 365 19.37 18.66 53.80
CA VAL A 365 18.70 17.62 53.00
C VAL A 365 19.38 17.39 51.65
N ILE A 366 20.15 18.37 51.17
CA ILE A 366 20.90 18.29 49.90
C ILE A 366 22.24 17.62 50.18
N GLN A 367 22.57 16.57 49.43
CA GLN A 367 23.88 15.92 49.48
C GLN A 367 24.81 16.59 48.47
N PHE A 368 25.98 17.05 48.92
CA PHE A 368 27.01 17.69 48.09
C PHE A 368 28.39 17.55 48.76
N ASP A 369 29.47 17.75 47.99
CA ASP A 369 30.83 17.73 48.54
C ASP A 369 31.09 18.99 49.40
N SER A 370 31.60 18.79 50.62
CA SER A 370 32.09 19.83 51.53
C SER A 370 32.94 20.94 50.89
N LYS A 371 33.66 20.63 49.80
CA LYS A 371 34.41 21.62 49.01
C LYS A 371 33.53 22.77 48.46
N PHE A 372 32.24 22.52 48.25
CA PHE A 372 31.28 23.47 47.69
C PHE A 372 30.34 24.08 48.74
N ASP A 373 30.58 23.83 50.03
CA ASP A 373 29.73 24.28 51.15
C ASP A 373 29.40 25.78 51.07
N THR A 374 30.38 26.62 50.76
CA THR A 374 30.17 28.07 50.63
C THR A 374 29.19 28.44 49.50
N ALA A 375 29.19 27.70 48.38
CA ALA A 375 28.26 27.92 47.27
C ALA A 375 26.84 27.48 47.63
N PHE A 376 26.70 26.29 48.22
CA PHE A 376 25.39 25.77 48.64
C PHE A 376 24.80 26.60 49.78
N GLN A 377 25.60 27.04 50.75
CA GLN A 377 25.16 27.95 51.81
C GLN A 377 24.67 29.29 51.27
N SER A 378 25.32 29.84 50.23
CA SER A 378 24.88 31.10 49.63
C SER A 378 23.50 31.02 48.97
N ILE A 379 23.07 29.83 48.55
CA ILE A 379 21.81 29.62 47.82
C ILE A 379 20.72 29.10 48.77
N PHE A 380 21.06 28.11 49.60
CA PHE A 380 20.11 27.36 50.42
C PHE A 380 20.24 27.61 51.92
N GLY A 381 21.32 28.24 52.40
CA GLY A 381 21.63 28.37 53.83
C GLY A 381 20.59 29.15 54.65
N ALA A 382 19.86 30.06 54.01
CA ALA A 382 18.80 30.87 54.62
C ALA A 382 17.38 30.27 54.45
N VAL A 383 17.27 29.02 53.97
CA VAL A 383 15.99 28.39 53.65
C VAL A 383 15.71 27.22 54.59
N ALA A 384 14.50 27.20 55.14
CA ALA A 384 13.99 26.12 55.96
C ALA A 384 12.73 25.52 55.33
N LEU A 385 12.64 24.19 55.39
CA LEU A 385 11.44 23.43 55.12
C LEU A 385 10.60 23.39 56.39
N VAL A 386 9.35 23.83 56.28
CA VAL A 386 8.37 23.75 57.37
C VAL A 386 7.32 22.73 56.97
N LYS A 387 7.11 21.72 57.83
CA LYS A 387 5.98 20.81 57.63
C LYS A 387 4.68 21.56 57.90
N GLN A 388 3.85 21.76 56.88
CA GLN A 388 2.52 22.32 57.10
C GLN A 388 1.67 21.31 57.88
N HIS A 389 1.12 21.72 59.02
CA HIS A 389 -0.10 21.11 59.53
C HIS A 389 -1.27 21.61 58.68
N ASP A 390 -2.17 20.70 58.35
CA ASP A 390 -3.43 20.95 57.66
C ASP A 390 -4.26 21.99 58.45
N VAL A 391 -4.04 23.28 58.16
CA VAL A 391 -4.94 24.35 58.60
C VAL A 391 -6.07 24.35 57.59
N ARG A 392 -7.15 23.65 57.92
CA ARG A 392 -8.46 23.90 57.32
C ARG A 392 -8.74 25.39 57.42
N ILE A 393 -8.65 26.08 56.28
CA ILE A 393 -9.22 27.41 56.11
C ILE A 393 -10.74 27.18 56.08
N GLU A 394 -11.37 27.15 57.25
CA GLU A 394 -12.80 27.44 57.34
C GLU A 394 -12.96 28.92 57.02
N PHE A 395 -13.48 29.19 55.82
CA PHE A 395 -14.11 30.48 55.54
C PHE A 395 -15.29 30.62 56.49
N MET A 396 -15.11 31.40 57.56
CA MET A 396 -16.20 31.92 58.35
C MET A 396 -16.71 33.19 57.65
N PHE A 397 -17.99 33.16 57.28
CA PHE A 397 -18.73 34.08 56.40
C PHE A 397 -18.41 35.57 56.51
#